data_AF-A0A9W7DQ19-F1
#
_entry.id   AF-A0A9W7DQ19-F1
#
_cell.length_a   1.000
_cell.length_b   1.000
_cell.length_c   1.000
_cell.angle_alpha   90.00
_cell.angle_beta   90.00
_cell.angle_gamma   90.00
#
_symmetry.space_group_name_H-M   'P 1'
#
loop_
_entity.id
_entity.type
_entity.pdbx_description
1 polymer ?
#
loop_
_entity_poly.entity_id
_entity_poly.type
_entity_poly.pdbx_seq_one_letter_code
_entity_poly.pdbx_strand_id
1 'polypeptide(L)'
;IEYKYNYRCENAFCGKVVGRQRPSIDVEKKRCGACLGKLVLTETEKPGTPKKPQTEYQKFVAEKSASVKEMLTAWHKGKKVKQQDVMREIGELWKVEKRKRREAMDN
;
A
#
# COMPACT_ATOMS: atom_id res chain seq x y z
N ILE A 1 3.54 -25.11 -2.62
CA ILE A 1 2.83 -24.00 -3.32
C ILE A 1 1.99 -23.29 -2.27
N GLU A 2 2.32 -22.05 -1.93
CA GLU A 2 1.53 -21.25 -1.00
C GLU A 2 0.47 -20.46 -1.78
N TYR A 3 -0.80 -20.62 -1.43
CA TYR A 3 -1.91 -19.93 -2.08
C TYR A 3 -2.35 -18.73 -1.25
N LYS A 4 -2.33 -17.55 -1.87
CA LYS A 4 -2.74 -16.27 -1.26
C LYS A 4 -4.24 -16.13 -1.03
N TYR A 5 -5.06 -17.01 -1.60
CA TYR A 5 -6.51 -16.99 -1.43
C TYR A 5 -7.01 -18.41 -1.31
N ASN A 6 -7.75 -18.71 -0.24
CA ASN A 6 -8.33 -20.02 -0.01
C ASN A 6 -9.85 -19.92 0.02
N TYR A 7 -10.52 -20.80 -0.72
CA TYR A 7 -11.97 -20.89 -0.75
C TYR A 7 -12.40 -22.17 -0.05
N ARG A 8 -13.07 -22.05 1.09
CA ARG A 8 -13.57 -23.19 1.86
C ARG A 8 -15.02 -23.45 1.53
N CYS A 9 -15.42 -24.70 1.42
CA CYS A 9 -16.82 -25.05 1.35
C CYS A 9 -17.49 -24.85 2.72
N GLU A 10 -18.63 -24.16 2.72
CA GLU A 10 -19.41 -23.89 3.94
C GLU A 10 -20.06 -25.16 4.52
N ASN A 11 -20.24 -26.20 3.70
CA ASN A 11 -20.78 -27.48 4.17
C ASN A 11 -19.77 -28.17 5.11
N ALA A 12 -20.14 -28.27 6.38
CA ALA A 12 -19.35 -28.88 7.45
C ALA A 12 -18.93 -30.32 7.17
N PHE A 13 -19.75 -31.08 6.44
CA PHE A 13 -19.45 -32.47 6.06
C PHE A 13 -18.53 -32.59 4.84
N CYS A 14 -18.35 -31.51 4.06
CA CYS A 14 -17.50 -31.53 2.87
C CYS A 14 -16.06 -31.09 3.16
N GLY A 15 -15.89 -29.97 3.88
CA GLY A 15 -14.57 -29.47 4.30
C GLY A 15 -13.58 -29.11 3.17
N LYS A 16 -13.97 -29.15 1.90
CA LYS A 16 -13.06 -28.94 0.76
C LYS A 16 -12.52 -27.50 0.73
N VAL A 17 -11.21 -27.37 0.49
CA VAL A 17 -10.51 -26.09 0.36
C VAL A 17 -9.86 -25.99 -1.02
N VAL A 18 -10.04 -24.84 -1.69
CA VAL A 18 -9.48 -24.56 -3.01
C VAL A 18 -8.54 -23.36 -2.93
N GLY A 19 -7.25 -23.61 -3.11
CA GLY A 19 -6.22 -22.57 -3.17
C GLY A 19 -6.13 -21.87 -4.52
N ARG A 20 -5.91 -20.55 -4.51
CA ARG A 20 -5.69 -19.69 -5.69
C ARG A 20 -4.62 -18.62 -5.41
N GLN A 21 -3.90 -18.22 -6.46
CA GLN A 21 -2.93 -17.11 -6.40
C GLN A 21 -3.60 -15.73 -6.51
N ARG A 22 -4.79 -15.67 -7.12
CA ARG A 22 -5.61 -14.46 -7.32
C ARG A 22 -7.05 -14.73 -6.83
N PRO A 23 -7.82 -13.71 -6.42
CA PRO A 23 -9.20 -13.91 -5.99
C PRO A 23 -10.12 -14.02 -7.21
N SER A 24 -10.07 -15.17 -7.90
CA SER A 24 -10.74 -15.37 -9.19
C SER A 24 -12.01 -16.23 -9.13
N ILE A 25 -12.39 -16.75 -7.96
CA ILE A 25 -13.62 -17.54 -7.82
C ILE A 25 -14.74 -16.59 -7.42
N ASP A 26 -15.68 -16.39 -8.34
CA ASP A 26 -16.98 -15.79 -8.07
C ASP A 26 -17.82 -16.79 -7.27
N VAL A 27 -17.95 -16.56 -5.96
CA VAL A 27 -18.65 -17.44 -5.01
C VAL A 27 -20.17 -17.46 -5.20
N GLU A 28 -20.72 -16.51 -5.96
CA GLU A 28 -22.15 -16.49 -6.30
C GLU A 28 -22.42 -17.47 -7.45
N LYS A 29 -21.55 -17.47 -8.47
CA LYS A 29 -21.70 -18.30 -9.67
C LYS A 29 -21.08 -19.69 -9.56
N LYS A 30 -20.06 -19.85 -8.72
CA LYS A 30 -19.31 -21.11 -8.59
C LYS A 30 -19.63 -21.80 -7.27
N ARG A 31 -19.73 -23.12 -7.33
CA ARG A 31 -20.04 -24.01 -6.19
C ARG A 31 -18.92 -25.01 -5.98
N CYS A 32 -18.92 -25.64 -4.81
CA CYS A 32 -18.01 -26.73 -4.50
C CYS A 32 -18.21 -27.87 -5.49
N GLY A 33 -17.16 -28.28 -6.21
CA GLY A 33 -17.25 -29.40 -7.17
C GLY A 33 -17.43 -30.79 -6.53
N ALA A 34 -17.49 -30.90 -5.20
CA ALA A 34 -17.68 -32.17 -4.50
C ALA A 34 -19.11 -32.32 -3.94
N CYS A 35 -19.68 -31.26 -3.35
CA CYS A 35 -21.00 -31.31 -2.70
C CYS A 35 -21.98 -30.25 -3.21
N LEU A 36 -21.59 -29.47 -4.23
CA LEU A 36 -22.35 -28.33 -4.78
C LEU A 36 -22.68 -27.22 -3.76
N GLY A 37 -22.11 -27.28 -2.55
CA GLY A 37 -22.26 -26.26 -1.51
C GLY A 37 -21.60 -24.94 -1.84
N LYS A 38 -21.97 -23.89 -1.10
CA LYS A 38 -21.40 -22.55 -1.23
C LYS A 38 -19.92 -22.55 -0.85
N LEU A 39 -19.14 -21.79 -1.61
CA LEU A 39 -17.74 -21.51 -1.30
C LEU A 39 -17.67 -20.15 -0.62
N VAL A 40 -16.86 -20.05 0.43
CA VAL A 40 -16.55 -18.80 1.12
C VAL A 40 -15.06 -18.55 1.00
N LEU A 41 -14.69 -17.30 0.71
CA LEU A 41 -13.29 -16.90 0.74
C LEU A 41 -12.87 -16.85 2.21
N THR A 42 -12.00 -17.76 2.61
CA THR A 42 -11.32 -17.67 3.89
C THR A 42 -10.21 -16.64 3.70
N GLU A 43 -10.33 -15.51 4.36
CA GLU A 43 -9.30 -14.48 4.37
C GLU A 43 -8.02 -15.14 4.92
N THR A 44 -7.07 -15.43 4.04
CA THR A 44 -5.71 -15.58 4.50
C THR A 44 -5.28 -14.17 4.86
N GLU A 45 -5.23 -13.89 6.15
CA GLU A 45 -4.24 -12.95 6.65
C GLU A 45 -2.96 -13.31 5.93
N LYS A 46 -2.52 -12.46 5.00
CA LYS A 46 -1.15 -12.59 4.56
C LYS A 46 -0.36 -12.56 5.88
N PRO A 47 0.61 -13.46 6.11
CA PRO A 47 1.80 -13.04 6.85
C PRO A 47 2.41 -11.92 5.99
N GLY A 48 1.79 -10.75 6.07
CA GLY A 48 2.12 -9.58 5.30
C GLY A 48 3.46 -9.21 5.85
N THR A 49 4.47 -9.22 4.98
CA THR A 49 5.78 -8.65 5.29
C THR A 49 5.52 -7.38 6.10
N PRO A 50 5.96 -7.31 7.36
CA PRO A 50 5.64 -6.18 8.21
C PRO A 50 6.01 -4.92 7.44
N LYS A 51 5.07 -3.97 7.33
CA LYS A 51 5.34 -2.71 6.65
C LYS A 51 6.59 -2.15 7.29
N LYS A 52 7.68 -2.07 6.53
CA LYS A 52 8.95 -1.56 7.05
C LYS A 52 8.70 -0.19 7.68
N PRO A 53 9.33 0.12 8.82
CA PRO A 53 9.18 1.42 9.44
C PRO A 53 9.53 2.51 8.42
N GLN A 54 8.75 3.59 8.41
CA GLN A 54 9.02 4.71 7.51
C GLN A 54 10.38 5.33 7.84
N THR A 55 11.17 5.59 6.81
CA THR A 55 12.43 6.33 6.96
C THR A 55 12.16 7.79 7.32
N GLU A 56 13.14 8.48 7.89
CA GLU A 56 13.01 9.90 8.22
C GLU A 56 12.65 10.76 7.00
N TYR A 57 13.25 10.45 5.83
CA TYR A 57 12.91 11.12 4.58
C TYR A 57 11.45 10.89 4.19
N GLN A 58 10.90 9.68 4.38
CA GLN A 58 9.49 9.41 4.07
C GLN A 58 8.55 10.20 4.99
N LYS A 59 8.89 10.35 6.26
CA LYS A 59 8.14 11.22 7.19
C LYS A 59 8.22 12.69 6.75
N PHE A 60 9.40 13.15 6.36
CA PHE A 60 9.62 14.51 5.85
C PHE A 60 8.83 14.79 4.58
N VAL A 61 8.80 13.85 3.63
CA VAL A 61 7.98 13.96 2.41
C VAL A 61 6.50 14.06 2.77
N ALA A 62 6.01 13.22 3.69
CA ALA A 62 4.61 13.26 4.12
C ALA A 62 4.25 14.63 4.72
N GLU A 63 5.13 15.20 5.54
CA GLU A 63 4.93 16.51 6.17
C GLU A 63 4.96 17.66 5.15
N LYS A 64 5.95 17.71 4.25
CA LYS A 64 6.17 18.86 3.36
C LYS A 64 5.39 18.81 2.05
N SER A 65 4.90 17.64 1.64
CA SER A 65 4.31 17.45 0.30
C SER A 65 3.10 18.32 -0.01
N ALA A 66 2.20 18.55 0.97
CA ALA A 66 1.05 19.42 0.80
C ALA A 66 1.49 20.88 0.55
N SER A 67 2.32 21.41 1.44
CA SER A 67 2.80 22.80 1.37
C SER A 67 3.59 23.08 0.09
N VAL A 68 4.50 22.17 -0.31
CA VAL A 68 5.28 22.32 -1.54
C VAL A 68 4.38 22.28 -2.78
N LYS A 69 3.37 21.42 -2.78
CA LYS A 69 2.42 21.32 -3.89
C LYS A 69 1.58 22.59 -4.02
N GLU A 70 1.10 23.15 -2.90
CA GLU A 70 0.35 24.41 -2.89
C GLU A 70 1.20 25.58 -3.37
N MET A 71 2.42 25.69 -2.85
CA MET A 71 3.41 26.68 -3.30
C MET A 71 3.61 26.59 -4.83
N LEU A 72 3.98 25.42 -5.34
CA LEU A 72 4.19 25.26 -6.79
C LEU A 72 2.93 25.54 -7.59
N THR A 73 1.74 25.19 -7.09
CA THR A 73 0.49 25.48 -7.79
C THR A 73 0.24 26.98 -7.88
N ALA A 74 0.55 27.74 -6.83
CA ALA A 74 0.47 29.20 -6.83
C ALA A 74 1.48 29.81 -7.83
N TRP A 75 2.74 29.35 -7.81
CA TRP A 75 3.78 29.80 -8.77
C TRP A 75 3.42 29.51 -10.22
N HIS A 76 2.77 28.37 -10.48
CA HIS A 76 2.32 27.98 -11.82
C HIS A 76 0.96 28.58 -12.22
N LYS A 77 0.47 29.61 -11.50
CA LYS A 77 -0.80 30.31 -11.77
C LYS A 77 -2.00 29.34 -11.86
N GLY A 78 -2.07 28.39 -10.92
CA GLY A 78 -3.17 27.42 -10.84
C GLY A 78 -3.08 26.25 -11.83
N LYS A 79 -2.00 26.14 -12.63
CA LYS A 79 -1.80 24.96 -13.47
C LYS A 79 -1.44 23.74 -12.63
N LYS A 80 -1.85 22.55 -13.10
CA LYS A 80 -1.57 21.27 -12.45
C LYS A 80 -0.07 21.01 -12.37
N VAL A 81 0.48 21.00 -11.16
CA VAL A 81 1.87 20.66 -10.87
C VAL A 81 2.09 19.16 -11.01
N LYS A 82 3.20 18.74 -11.62
CA LYS A 82 3.57 17.32 -11.70
C LYS A 82 4.16 16.87 -10.36
N GLN A 83 3.83 15.65 -9.94
CA GLN A 83 4.38 15.05 -8.72
C GLN A 83 5.92 15.03 -8.73
N GLN A 84 6.53 14.89 -9.90
CA GLN A 84 7.99 14.93 -10.08
C GLN A 84 8.59 16.27 -9.61
N ASP A 85 7.94 17.40 -9.92
CA ASP A 85 8.43 18.72 -9.53
C ASP A 85 8.30 18.93 -8.02
N VAL A 86 7.20 18.45 -7.42
CA VAL A 86 7.00 18.44 -5.96
C VAL A 86 8.09 17.64 -5.27
N MET A 87 8.38 16.43 -5.75
CA MET A 87 9.41 15.56 -5.15
C MET A 87 10.82 16.12 -5.34
N ARG A 88 11.10 16.80 -6.44
CA ARG A 88 12.38 17.49 -6.67
C ARG A 88 12.60 18.57 -5.62
N GLU A 89 11.59 19.41 -5.40
CA GLU A 89 11.67 20.51 -4.42
C GLU A 89 11.83 19.98 -2.98
N ILE A 90 11.07 18.95 -2.61
CA ILE A 90 11.23 18.28 -1.30
C ILE A 90 12.65 17.72 -1.14
N GLY A 91 13.25 17.20 -2.21
CA GLY A 91 14.63 16.71 -2.21
C GLY A 91 15.66 17.80 -1.88
N GLU A 92 15.50 19.00 -2.44
CA GLU A 92 16.37 20.14 -2.12
C GLU A 92 16.15 20.62 -0.67
N LEU A 93 14.90 20.74 -0.22
CA LEU A 93 14.58 21.07 1.18
C LEU A 93 15.19 20.06 2.16
N TRP A 94 15.18 18.77 1.81
CA TRP A 94 15.79 17.73 2.64
C TRP A 94 17.31 17.85 2.75
N LYS A 95 18.01 18.26 1.68
CA LYS A 95 19.46 18.52 1.74
C LYS A 95 19.78 19.66 2.70
N VAL A 96 18.98 20.73 2.67
CA VAL A 96 19.13 21.89 3.57
C VAL A 96 18.84 21.48 5.01
N GLU A 97 17.75 20.76 5.25
CA GLU A 97 17.37 20.23 6.56
C GLU A 97 18.48 19.34 7.15
N LYS A 98 19.03 18.43 6.34
CA LYS A 98 20.16 17.58 6.76
C LYS A 98 21.40 18.38 7.14
N ARG A 99 21.70 19.46 6.41
CA ARG A 99 22.84 20.33 6.74
C ARG A 99 22.61 21.03 8.08
N LYS A 100 21.44 21.63 8.27
CA LYS A 100 21.04 22.29 9.53
C LYS A 100 21.10 21.36 10.72
N ARG A 101 20.58 20.13 10.58
CA ARG A 101 20.64 19.10 11.63
C ARG A 101 22.07 18.71 11.98
N ARG A 102 22.96 18.62 10.98
CA ARG A 102 24.37 18.34 11.20
C ARG A 102 25.07 19.49 11.94
N GLU A 103 24.81 20.72 11.53
CA GLU A 103 25.36 21.93 12.16
C GLU A 103 24.87 22.09 13.61
N ALA A 104 23.60 21.75 13.88
CA ALA A 104 23.02 21.80 15.22
C ALA A 104 23.48 20.67 16.17
N MET A 105 24.12 19.62 15.64
CA MET A 105 24.72 18.54 16.45
C MET A 105 26.20 18.81 16.79
N ASP A 106 26.83 19.75 16.10
CA ASP A 106 28.26 20.09 16.26
C ASP A 106 28.49 21.27 17.22
N ASN A 107 27.39 21.91 17.68
CA ASN A 107 27.36 23.10 18.54
C ASN A 107 26.64 22.80 19.86
#